data_AF-A0AAN8EJX2-F1
#
_entry.id   AF-A0AAN8EJX2-F1
#
_cell.length_a   1.000
_cell.length_b   1.000
_cell.length_c   1.000
_cell.angle_alpha   90.00
_cell.angle_beta   90.00
_cell.angle_gamma   90.00
#
_symmetry.space_group_name_H-M   'P 1'
#
loop_
_entity.id
_entity.type
_entity.pdbx_description
1 polymer ?
#
loop_
_entity_poly.entity_id
_entity_poly.type
_entity_poly.pdbx_seq_one_letter_code
_entity_poly.pdbx_strand_id
1 'polypeptide(L)'
;MASKRAFASILSIERAASSGLRSRTVCSSCRRQLQLKQSSAITTSSPPTRSLSSSPTLHKKSSAPSKSSRKSPKVGSADVNEHIPDNKATRNRDDEIDPYDHSELEGSIAQAVARLKDALTKTRDAGRVTPDMLEALPVELNIKHPDQSKPKGKGETAHHERAKLGDIASVVPKGGRMLQVFAAEEGHVKPLTASIMASDYSLTPEVDKNNPMLILVPVPPATAETRQQAAQEAKKCFDKASLEVRNARGDAQKRFRRMELNKLVIQDELKKAHKGMEDVAKKGQDEVKKVFDNALKTLQQ
;
A
#
# COMPACT_ATOMS: atom_id res chain seq x y z
N MET A 1 38.21 -51.43 -15.82
CA MET A 1 38.91 -52.35 -14.89
C MET A 1 40.12 -51.64 -14.33
N ALA A 2 40.09 -51.24 -13.06
CA ALA A 2 41.26 -50.96 -12.22
C ALA A 2 40.79 -50.91 -10.75
N SER A 3 41.32 -51.84 -9.95
CA SER A 3 41.11 -52.04 -8.50
C SER A 3 41.39 -50.78 -7.67
N LYS A 4 40.49 -50.36 -6.78
CA LYS A 4 40.32 -50.77 -5.37
C LYS A 4 41.49 -50.43 -4.42
N ARG A 5 41.19 -49.43 -3.57
CA ARG A 5 41.39 -49.35 -2.11
C ARG A 5 42.82 -49.46 -1.54
N ALA A 6 43.29 -48.35 -0.97
CA ALA A 6 44.30 -48.33 0.08
C ALA A 6 43.67 -47.81 1.39
N PHE A 7 43.78 -48.65 2.42
CA PHE A 7 43.50 -48.48 3.85
C PHE A 7 44.50 -47.47 4.47
N ALA A 8 44.14 -46.56 5.38
CA ALA A 8 43.69 -46.71 6.78
C ALA A 8 44.74 -47.33 7.74
N SER A 9 45.33 -46.48 8.60
CA SER A 9 46.17 -46.77 9.79
C SER A 9 46.60 -45.40 10.36
N ILE A 10 46.48 -44.99 11.63
CA ILE A 10 46.67 -45.59 12.96
C ILE A 10 45.96 -44.65 13.98
N LEU A 11 44.98 -45.08 14.78
CA LEU A 11 45.06 -45.47 16.23
C LEU A 11 45.95 -44.54 17.10
N SER A 12 45.67 -44.14 18.34
CA SER A 12 44.61 -44.24 19.34
C SER A 12 45.15 -43.51 20.58
N ILE A 13 44.30 -43.01 21.49
CA ILE A 13 44.36 -43.24 22.96
C ILE A 13 43.33 -42.33 23.67
N GLU A 14 42.31 -43.01 24.24
CA GLU A 14 41.64 -42.84 25.55
C GLU A 14 41.06 -41.47 26.00
N ARG A 15 39.95 -41.35 26.75
CA ARG A 15 38.91 -42.25 27.28
C ARG A 15 37.76 -41.37 27.84
N ALA A 16 36.58 -41.98 27.91
CA ALA A 16 35.56 -41.84 28.97
C ALA A 16 34.48 -40.74 28.95
N ALA A 17 33.24 -41.25 29.00
CA ALA A 17 32.14 -40.89 29.92
C ALA A 17 30.94 -40.06 29.41
N SER A 18 29.88 -40.82 29.11
CA SER A 18 28.50 -40.68 29.61
C SER A 18 27.63 -39.46 29.26
N SER A 19 26.63 -39.74 28.41
CA SER A 19 25.18 -39.46 28.57
C SER A 19 24.71 -38.35 29.51
N GLY A 20 23.93 -37.40 28.96
CA GLY A 20 23.09 -36.51 29.78
C GLY A 20 22.15 -35.64 28.96
N LEU A 21 20.95 -36.17 28.64
CA LEU A 21 19.81 -35.38 28.19
C LEU A 21 19.44 -34.35 29.27
N ARG A 22 19.52 -33.05 28.95
CA ARG A 22 19.02 -31.99 29.84
C ARG A 22 17.54 -31.75 29.57
N SER A 23 16.71 -32.47 30.32
CA SER A 23 15.32 -32.10 30.61
C SER A 23 15.31 -30.80 31.41
N ARG A 24 14.61 -29.78 30.93
CA ARG A 24 14.35 -28.54 31.68
C ARG A 24 13.22 -28.80 32.66
N THR A 25 13.55 -29.25 33.86
CA THR A 25 12.63 -29.26 34.99
C THR A 25 12.58 -27.88 35.63
N VAL A 26 11.35 -27.36 35.72
CA VAL A 26 10.98 -26.10 36.37
C VAL A 26 11.24 -26.22 37.87
N CYS A 27 11.92 -25.23 38.44
CA CYS A 27 12.33 -25.17 39.85
C CYS A 27 11.11 -25.21 40.81
N SER A 28 11.17 -26.09 41.80
CA SER A 28 10.15 -26.35 42.82
C SER A 28 9.91 -25.19 43.81
N SER A 29 10.69 -24.11 43.74
CA SER A 29 10.55 -22.94 44.62
C SER A 29 9.63 -21.84 44.07
N CYS A 30 9.32 -21.83 42.76
CA CYS A 30 8.37 -20.87 42.17
C CYS A 30 6.91 -21.37 42.15
N ARG A 31 6.63 -22.60 42.58
CA ARG A 31 5.28 -23.19 42.60
C ARG A 31 4.46 -22.80 43.84
N ARG A 32 5.06 -22.12 44.83
CA ARG A 32 4.44 -21.77 46.13
C ARG A 32 3.89 -20.35 46.26
N GLN A 33 3.92 -19.52 45.21
CA GLN A 33 3.24 -18.21 45.21
C GLN A 33 1.93 -18.16 44.42
N LEU A 34 1.46 -19.30 43.87
CA LEU A 34 0.21 -19.40 43.11
C LEU A 34 -0.91 -20.15 43.85
N GLN A 35 -0.84 -20.25 45.19
CA GLN A 35 -1.81 -21.04 45.97
C GLN A 35 -2.43 -20.35 47.20
N LEU A 36 -2.35 -19.02 47.30
CA LEU A 36 -3.01 -18.26 48.37
C LEU A 36 -3.69 -17.01 47.79
N LYS A 37 -4.86 -17.22 47.18
CA LYS A 37 -6.00 -16.25 47.10
C LYS A 37 -7.20 -16.89 46.39
N GLN A 38 -7.79 -17.88 47.05
CA GLN A 38 -9.24 -18.06 47.12
C GLN A 38 -9.52 -17.90 48.62
N SER A 39 -10.41 -17.04 49.11
CA SER A 39 -11.85 -17.07 48.84
C SER A 39 -12.53 -15.85 49.50
N SER A 40 -13.51 -15.28 48.82
CA SER A 40 -14.71 -14.73 49.47
C SER A 40 -15.87 -14.80 48.49
N ALA A 41 -16.88 -15.58 48.89
CA ALA A 41 -18.18 -15.66 48.25
C ALA A 41 -18.95 -14.36 48.48
N ILE A 42 -19.71 -13.89 47.48
CA ILE A 42 -20.93 -13.08 47.62
C ILE A 42 -21.72 -13.18 46.30
N THR A 43 -22.88 -13.83 46.43
CA THR A 43 -24.19 -13.44 45.87
C THR A 43 -24.38 -13.39 44.35
N THR A 44 -25.14 -14.38 43.89
CA THR A 44 -25.96 -14.40 42.67
C THR A 44 -26.76 -13.11 42.51
N SER A 45 -26.50 -12.36 41.44
CA SER A 45 -27.45 -11.37 40.91
C SER A 45 -27.72 -11.67 39.44
N SER A 46 -29.00 -11.78 39.13
CA SER A 46 -29.58 -12.07 37.84
C SER A 46 -29.30 -10.97 36.81
N PRO A 47 -29.27 -11.29 35.50
CA PRO A 47 -29.27 -10.25 34.47
C PRO A 47 -30.67 -9.59 34.41
N PRO A 48 -30.76 -8.26 34.27
CA PRO A 48 -32.05 -7.61 33.99
C PRO A 48 -32.52 -8.01 32.60
N THR A 49 -33.76 -8.50 32.56
CA THR A 49 -34.52 -8.84 31.37
C THR A 49 -34.64 -7.64 30.44
N ARG A 50 -34.28 -7.82 29.16
CA ARG A 50 -34.64 -6.87 28.10
C ARG A 50 -36.16 -6.95 27.88
N SER A 51 -36.84 -5.82 28.00
CA SER A 51 -38.25 -5.69 27.65
C SER A 51 -38.43 -5.86 26.14
N LEU A 52 -39.30 -6.80 25.76
CA LEU A 52 -39.76 -6.97 24.38
C LEU A 52 -40.74 -5.84 24.07
N SER A 53 -40.47 -5.12 22.97
CA SER A 53 -41.37 -4.12 22.38
C SER A 53 -42.63 -4.81 21.86
N SER A 54 -43.77 -4.61 22.54
CA SER A 54 -45.08 -5.05 22.05
C SER A 54 -45.56 -4.10 20.96
N SER A 55 -45.48 -4.54 19.70
CA SER A 55 -46.22 -3.88 18.62
C SER A 55 -47.67 -4.40 18.65
N PRO A 56 -48.70 -3.54 18.64
CA PRO A 56 -50.09 -3.98 18.64
C PRO A 56 -50.50 -4.54 17.27
N THR A 57 -51.39 -5.52 17.29
CA THR A 57 -52.03 -6.14 16.12
C THR A 57 -52.97 -5.15 15.44
N LEU A 58 -52.67 -4.77 14.20
CA LEU A 58 -53.57 -3.95 13.40
C LEU A 58 -54.81 -4.75 12.97
N HIS A 59 -55.98 -4.27 13.42
CA HIS A 59 -57.29 -4.71 12.94
C HIS A 59 -57.50 -4.30 11.48
N LYS A 60 -57.96 -5.27 10.68
CA LYS A 60 -58.48 -5.07 9.33
C LYS A 60 -59.84 -4.37 9.42
N LYS A 61 -59.94 -3.13 8.92
CA LYS A 61 -61.23 -2.48 8.65
C LYS A 61 -61.32 -2.05 7.20
N SER A 62 -62.23 -2.70 6.50
CA SER A 62 -62.72 -2.39 5.16
C SER A 62 -63.59 -1.14 5.18
N SER A 63 -63.31 -0.17 4.32
CA SER A 63 -64.29 0.78 3.82
C SER A 63 -63.84 1.29 2.45
N ALA A 64 -64.68 1.07 1.45
CA ALA A 64 -64.50 1.50 0.07
C ALA A 64 -64.34 3.04 -0.06
N PRO A 65 -63.62 3.54 -1.09
CA PRO A 65 -63.40 4.97 -1.27
C PRO A 65 -64.53 5.63 -2.07
N SER A 66 -65.04 6.75 -1.57
CA SER A 66 -65.86 7.70 -2.33
C SER A 66 -64.98 8.57 -3.24
N LYS A 67 -65.44 8.74 -4.47
CA LYS A 67 -64.84 9.57 -5.54
C LYS A 67 -64.72 11.03 -5.09
N SER A 68 -63.51 11.58 -5.10
CA SER A 68 -63.31 13.00 -5.37
C SER A 68 -62.01 13.22 -6.16
N SER A 69 -62.08 14.14 -7.10
CA SER A 69 -61.12 14.37 -8.16
C SER A 69 -59.87 15.11 -7.67
N ARG A 70 -58.73 14.43 -7.68
CA ARG A 70 -57.45 15.07 -8.02
C ARG A 70 -56.75 14.16 -9.01
N LYS A 71 -56.45 14.68 -10.18
CA LYS A 71 -55.71 13.97 -11.21
C LYS A 71 -54.25 13.95 -10.78
N SER A 72 -53.81 12.83 -10.20
CA SER A 72 -52.39 12.55 -10.01
C SER A 72 -51.68 12.54 -11.38
N PRO A 73 -50.42 12.98 -11.47
CA PRO A 73 -49.65 12.80 -12.69
C PRO A 73 -49.57 11.31 -12.98
N LYS A 74 -49.62 10.95 -14.27
CA LYS A 74 -49.49 9.57 -14.74
C LYS A 74 -48.07 9.12 -14.43
N VAL A 75 -47.84 8.60 -13.23
CA VAL A 75 -46.66 7.79 -12.95
C VAL A 75 -46.93 6.49 -13.68
N GLY A 76 -46.46 6.42 -14.92
CA GLY A 76 -46.23 5.13 -15.54
C GLY A 76 -45.37 4.36 -14.56
N SER A 77 -45.83 3.20 -14.12
CA SER A 77 -44.95 2.20 -13.56
C SER A 77 -43.74 2.16 -14.49
N ALA A 78 -42.57 2.55 -13.98
CA ALA A 78 -41.34 2.27 -14.71
C ALA A 78 -41.34 0.76 -14.85
N ASP A 79 -41.67 0.33 -16.06
CA ASP A 79 -41.48 -1.01 -16.55
C ASP A 79 -40.05 -1.36 -16.13
N VAL A 80 -39.88 -2.33 -15.24
CA VAL A 80 -38.55 -2.84 -14.89
C VAL A 80 -38.13 -3.75 -16.05
N ASN A 81 -37.94 -3.09 -17.18
CA ASN A 81 -37.32 -3.53 -18.40
C ASN A 81 -36.62 -2.29 -18.97
N GLU A 82 -35.87 -1.60 -18.13
CA GLU A 82 -34.68 -0.94 -18.63
C GLU A 82 -33.78 -2.05 -19.17
N HIS A 83 -33.91 -2.27 -20.48
CA HIS A 83 -32.85 -2.81 -21.27
C HIS A 83 -31.63 -1.92 -21.02
N ILE A 84 -30.81 -2.29 -20.04
CA ILE A 84 -29.41 -1.90 -20.02
C ILE A 84 -28.96 -2.19 -21.45
N PRO A 85 -28.51 -1.18 -22.23
CA PRO A 85 -28.06 -1.43 -23.58
C PRO A 85 -26.88 -2.36 -23.42
N ASP A 86 -27.14 -3.65 -23.61
CA ASP A 86 -26.13 -4.68 -23.67
C ASP A 86 -25.20 -4.21 -24.77
N ASN A 87 -24.06 -3.70 -24.33
CA ASN A 87 -23.14 -3.05 -25.22
C ASN A 87 -22.81 -4.09 -26.29
N LYS A 88 -23.00 -3.74 -27.57
CA LYS A 88 -22.81 -4.68 -28.68
C LYS A 88 -21.40 -5.29 -28.66
N ALA A 89 -20.46 -4.64 -27.97
CA ALA A 89 -19.09 -5.09 -27.74
C ALA A 89 -18.91 -6.19 -26.66
N THR A 90 -19.89 -6.43 -25.78
CA THR A 90 -19.78 -7.39 -24.66
C THR A 90 -20.64 -8.64 -24.83
N ARG A 91 -21.69 -8.59 -25.67
CA ARG A 91 -22.44 -9.78 -26.07
C ARG A 91 -21.53 -10.64 -26.96
N ASN A 92 -21.26 -11.88 -26.54
CA ASN A 92 -20.46 -12.91 -27.24
C ASN A 92 -18.93 -12.87 -27.04
N ARG A 93 -18.39 -12.00 -26.18
CA ARG A 93 -16.98 -12.18 -25.76
C ARG A 93 -16.79 -13.52 -25.07
N ASP A 94 -17.73 -13.92 -24.21
CA ASP A 94 -17.66 -15.17 -23.44
C ASP A 94 -17.73 -16.45 -24.30
N ASP A 95 -18.23 -16.38 -25.54
CA ASP A 95 -18.35 -17.54 -26.44
C ASP A 95 -17.05 -17.88 -27.18
N GLU A 96 -16.09 -16.94 -27.24
CA GLU A 96 -14.74 -17.12 -27.80
C GLU A 96 -13.66 -17.29 -26.72
N ILE A 97 -14.04 -17.29 -25.44
CA ILE A 97 -13.10 -17.33 -24.33
C ILE A 97 -12.53 -18.73 -24.16
N ASP A 98 -11.24 -18.87 -24.44
CA ASP A 98 -10.46 -20.05 -24.07
C ASP A 98 -10.50 -20.23 -22.54
N PRO A 99 -10.98 -21.37 -22.02
CA PRO A 99 -11.00 -21.66 -20.58
C PRO A 99 -9.63 -21.57 -19.91
N TYR A 100 -8.55 -21.78 -20.68
CA TYR A 100 -7.17 -21.74 -20.20
C TYR A 100 -6.54 -20.34 -20.30
N ASP A 101 -7.25 -19.36 -20.85
CA ASP A 101 -6.75 -17.99 -20.91
C ASP A 101 -6.88 -17.30 -19.54
N HIS A 102 -5.74 -17.16 -18.88
CA HIS A 102 -5.59 -16.46 -17.60
C HIS A 102 -5.00 -15.05 -17.75
N SER A 103 -4.86 -14.51 -18.98
CA SER A 103 -4.23 -13.23 -19.25
C SER A 103 -4.87 -12.06 -18.48
N GLU A 104 -6.21 -12.03 -18.36
CA GLU A 104 -6.93 -11.00 -17.59
C GLU A 104 -6.63 -11.09 -16.08
N LEU A 105 -6.53 -12.30 -15.54
CA LEU A 105 -6.18 -12.54 -14.15
C LEU A 105 -4.72 -12.14 -13.89
N GLU A 106 -3.81 -12.55 -14.77
CA GLU A 106 -2.40 -12.18 -14.69
C GLU A 106 -2.19 -10.66 -14.81
N GLY A 107 -2.90 -10.01 -15.74
CA GLY A 107 -2.85 -8.56 -15.93
C GLY A 107 -3.37 -7.79 -14.72
N SER A 108 -4.49 -8.21 -14.13
CA SER A 108 -5.04 -7.57 -12.92
C SER A 108 -4.15 -7.78 -11.70
N ILE A 109 -3.56 -8.97 -11.52
CA ILE A 109 -2.57 -9.24 -10.48
C ILE A 109 -1.32 -8.38 -10.69
N ALA A 110 -0.79 -8.32 -11.92
CA ALA A 110 0.38 -7.51 -12.26
C ALA A 110 0.12 -6.03 -11.97
N GLN A 111 -1.07 -5.52 -12.30
CA GLN A 111 -1.47 -4.15 -11.98
C GLN A 111 -1.54 -3.92 -10.46
N ALA A 112 -2.11 -4.84 -9.69
CA ALA A 112 -2.16 -4.75 -8.24
C ALA A 112 -0.74 -4.73 -7.62
N VAL A 113 0.16 -5.57 -8.14
CA VAL A 113 1.57 -5.60 -7.72
C VAL A 113 2.31 -4.32 -8.12
N ALA A 114 2.06 -3.77 -9.30
CA ALA A 114 2.64 -2.49 -9.74
C ALA A 114 2.19 -1.34 -8.82
N ARG A 115 0.89 -1.23 -8.56
CA ARG A 115 0.34 -0.23 -7.62
C ARG A 115 0.94 -0.37 -6.21
N LEU A 116 1.13 -1.60 -5.74
CA LEU A 116 1.76 -1.86 -4.46
C LEU A 116 3.22 -1.38 -4.45
N LYS A 117 4.00 -1.68 -5.49
CA LYS A 117 5.39 -1.21 -5.61
C LYS A 117 5.44 0.31 -5.60
N ASP A 118 4.61 0.98 -6.39
CA ASP A 118 4.55 2.44 -6.44
C ASP A 118 4.14 3.04 -5.08
N ALA A 119 3.14 2.46 -4.42
CA ALA A 119 2.74 2.89 -3.07
C ALA A 119 3.86 2.71 -2.05
N LEU A 120 4.58 1.59 -2.08
CA LEU A 120 5.70 1.33 -1.18
C LEU A 120 6.90 2.24 -1.45
N THR A 121 7.18 2.63 -2.70
CA THR A 121 8.22 3.64 -2.99
C THR A 121 7.87 4.98 -2.32
N LYS A 122 6.63 5.44 -2.45
CA LYS A 122 6.14 6.67 -1.80
C LYS A 122 6.23 6.61 -0.28
N THR A 123 5.85 5.49 0.32
CA THR A 123 5.94 5.29 1.78
C THR A 123 7.38 5.13 2.27
N ARG A 124 8.28 4.57 1.45
CA ARG A 124 9.72 4.51 1.77
C ARG A 124 10.35 5.90 1.81
N ASP A 125 9.88 6.78 0.93
CA ASP A 125 10.36 8.15 0.84
C ASP A 125 9.68 9.05 1.90
N ALA A 126 8.62 8.58 2.58
CA ALA A 126 8.01 9.28 3.70
C ALA A 126 9.00 9.40 4.88
N GLY A 127 9.61 10.58 5.00
CA GLY A 127 10.63 10.89 6.01
C GLY A 127 12.07 10.87 5.48
N ARG A 128 12.29 10.57 4.20
CA ARG A 128 13.57 10.78 3.52
C ARG A 128 13.40 11.85 2.45
N VAL A 129 14.31 12.81 2.41
CA VAL A 129 14.33 13.79 1.33
C VAL A 129 14.97 13.14 0.11
N THR A 130 14.17 12.95 -0.94
CA THR A 130 14.64 12.48 -2.25
C THR A 130 14.98 13.67 -3.16
N PRO A 131 15.83 13.48 -4.18
CA PRO A 131 16.12 14.52 -5.16
C PRO A 131 14.84 15.02 -5.85
N ASP A 132 13.93 14.12 -6.22
CA ASP A 132 12.64 14.44 -6.87
C ASP A 132 11.79 15.41 -6.03
N MET A 133 11.82 15.27 -4.70
CA MET A 133 11.11 16.19 -3.79
C MET A 133 11.74 17.58 -3.75
N LEU A 134 13.07 17.68 -3.88
CA LEU A 134 13.76 18.97 -3.95
C LEU A 134 13.56 19.64 -5.30
N GLU A 135 13.57 18.90 -6.41
CA GLU A 135 13.34 19.45 -7.76
C GLU A 135 11.94 20.06 -7.92
N ALA A 136 10.95 19.52 -7.21
CA ALA A 136 9.59 20.04 -7.20
C ALA A 136 9.40 21.33 -6.38
N LEU A 137 10.40 21.77 -5.59
CA LEU A 137 10.26 22.96 -4.75
C LEU A 137 10.13 24.24 -5.59
N PRO A 138 9.21 25.15 -5.25
CA PRO A 138 9.12 26.45 -5.90
C PRO A 138 10.23 27.38 -5.41
N VAL A 139 10.91 28.04 -6.34
CA VAL A 139 11.96 29.02 -6.11
C VAL A 139 11.46 30.37 -6.60
N GLU A 140 11.54 31.38 -5.74
CA GLU A 140 11.22 32.76 -6.09
C GLU A 140 12.49 33.45 -6.62
N LEU A 141 12.50 33.74 -7.92
CA LEU A 141 13.57 34.47 -8.58
C LEU A 141 13.29 35.97 -8.57
N ASN A 142 14.27 36.74 -8.13
CA ASN A 142 14.24 38.20 -8.23
C ASN A 142 14.85 38.62 -9.56
N ILE A 143 14.07 38.57 -10.64
CA ILE A 143 14.51 39.07 -11.93
C ILE A 143 14.55 40.60 -11.85
N LYS A 144 15.74 41.17 -11.94
CA LYS A 144 15.90 42.60 -12.18
C LYS A 144 15.60 42.83 -13.65
N HIS A 145 14.43 43.37 -13.97
CA HIS A 145 14.11 43.73 -15.34
C HIS A 145 15.20 44.68 -15.89
N PRO A 146 15.81 44.42 -17.06
CA PRO A 146 16.85 45.26 -17.63
C PRO A 146 16.34 46.61 -18.15
N ASP A 147 15.02 46.82 -18.20
CA ASP A 147 14.42 48.10 -18.60
C ASP A 147 14.30 49.07 -17.41
N GLN A 148 15.44 49.61 -16.96
CA GLN A 148 15.52 50.62 -15.90
C GLN A 148 15.26 52.05 -16.41
N SER A 149 14.42 52.25 -17.43
CA SER A 149 14.14 53.59 -17.96
C SER A 149 12.92 54.29 -17.33
N LYS A 150 12.14 53.62 -16.47
CA LYS A 150 10.92 54.20 -15.87
C LYS A 150 11.09 54.47 -14.35
N PRO A 151 10.83 55.70 -13.86
CA PRO A 151 11.04 56.05 -12.46
C PRO A 151 10.04 55.33 -11.54
N LYS A 152 10.56 54.84 -10.42
CA LYS A 152 9.84 54.12 -9.35
C LYS A 152 8.61 54.90 -8.86
N GLY A 153 7.41 54.41 -9.19
CA GLY A 153 6.20 54.75 -8.47
C GLY A 153 6.16 54.01 -7.13
N LYS A 154 5.82 54.70 -6.03
CA LYS A 154 5.54 54.09 -4.72
C LYS A 154 4.35 53.12 -4.85
N GLY A 155 4.62 51.83 -5.08
CA GLY A 155 3.57 50.80 -5.08
C GLY A 155 3.77 49.60 -6.01
N GLU A 156 4.84 49.55 -6.83
CA GLU A 156 5.09 48.39 -7.69
C GLU A 156 5.58 47.19 -6.87
N THR A 157 4.71 46.18 -6.76
CA THR A 157 5.01 44.84 -6.24
C THR A 157 6.16 44.24 -7.03
N ALA A 158 7.23 43.83 -6.33
CA ALA A 158 8.31 43.06 -6.93
C ALA A 158 7.71 41.85 -7.69
N HIS A 159 7.96 41.77 -8.99
CA HIS A 159 7.57 40.61 -9.79
C HIS A 159 8.48 39.44 -9.39
N HIS A 160 8.02 38.64 -8.41
CA HIS A 160 8.64 37.36 -8.06
C HIS A 160 8.22 36.33 -9.11
N GLU A 161 9.14 35.90 -9.96
CA GLU A 161 8.88 34.77 -10.85
C GLU A 161 9.07 33.48 -10.06
N ARG A 162 8.03 32.65 -10.01
CA ARG A 162 8.07 31.34 -9.36
C ARG A 162 8.40 30.28 -10.40
N ALA A 163 9.56 29.66 -10.28
CA ALA A 163 9.98 28.54 -11.11
C ALA A 163 10.28 27.33 -10.23
N LYS A 164 10.30 26.12 -10.81
CA LYS A 164 10.66 24.92 -10.05
C LYS A 164 12.17 24.87 -9.87
N LEU A 165 12.62 24.31 -8.75
CA LEU A 165 14.03 24.16 -8.45
C LEU A 165 14.74 23.33 -9.54
N GLY A 166 14.10 22.27 -10.04
CA GLY A 166 14.65 21.43 -11.11
C GLY A 166 14.90 22.14 -12.46
N ASP A 167 14.21 23.25 -12.72
CA ASP A 167 14.41 24.04 -13.95
C ASP A 167 15.64 24.95 -13.86
N ILE A 168 16.07 25.29 -12.64
CA ILE A 168 17.15 26.25 -12.36
C ILE A 168 18.42 25.55 -11.85
N ALA A 169 18.27 24.35 -11.29
CA ALA A 169 19.34 23.59 -10.66
C ALA A 169 19.18 22.09 -10.84
N SER A 170 20.30 21.37 -10.91
CA SER A 170 20.34 19.91 -10.96
C SER A 170 20.62 19.33 -9.58
N VAL A 171 19.81 18.37 -9.13
CA VAL A 171 19.96 17.71 -7.83
C VAL A 171 20.61 16.33 -8.00
N VAL A 172 21.72 16.09 -7.32
CA VAL A 172 22.48 14.84 -7.38
C VAL A 172 22.72 14.30 -5.97
N PRO A 173 22.43 13.03 -5.69
CA PRO A 173 22.75 12.43 -4.40
C PRO A 173 24.27 12.21 -4.25
N LYS A 174 24.90 12.98 -3.35
CA LYS A 174 26.28 12.76 -2.93
C LYS A 174 26.26 11.65 -1.87
N GLY A 175 26.38 10.41 -2.32
CA GLY A 175 26.23 9.16 -1.56
C GLY A 175 26.29 9.25 -0.04
N GLY A 176 25.32 8.61 0.63
CA GLY A 176 25.15 8.70 2.08
C GLY A 176 23.96 9.57 2.45
N ARG A 177 24.16 10.57 3.31
CA ARG A 177 23.12 11.47 3.83
C ARG A 177 23.28 12.91 3.32
N MET A 178 23.86 13.09 2.14
CA MET A 178 24.09 14.41 1.55
C MET A 178 23.52 14.47 0.14
N LEU A 179 22.87 15.58 -0.18
CA LEU A 179 22.45 15.92 -1.54
C LEU A 179 23.30 17.10 -2.03
N GLN A 180 23.65 17.08 -3.30
CA GLN A 180 24.34 18.16 -3.99
C GLN A 180 23.35 18.82 -4.94
N VAL A 181 23.19 20.13 -4.83
CA VAL A 181 22.41 20.93 -5.76
C VAL A 181 23.39 21.80 -6.55
N PHE A 182 23.38 21.65 -7.88
CA PHE A 182 24.19 22.43 -8.80
C PHE A 182 23.33 23.54 -9.38
N ALA A 183 23.61 24.79 -9.02
CA ALA A 183 22.93 25.95 -9.59
C ALA A 183 23.42 26.23 -11.02
N ALA A 184 22.52 26.59 -11.93
CA ALA A 184 22.87 26.99 -13.29
C ALA A 184 23.68 28.30 -13.34
N GLU A 185 23.37 29.26 -12.45
CA GLU A 185 24.06 30.54 -12.36
C GLU A 185 24.36 30.92 -10.91
N GLU A 186 25.43 31.69 -10.68
CA GLU A 186 25.81 32.17 -9.34
C GLU A 186 24.73 33.08 -8.72
N GLY A 187 23.98 33.82 -9.55
CA GLY A 187 22.89 34.67 -9.10
C GLY A 187 21.71 33.90 -8.48
N HIS A 188 21.54 32.62 -8.84
CA HIS A 188 20.45 31.76 -8.36
C HIS A 188 20.76 31.06 -7.04
N VAL A 189 22.03 31.04 -6.60
CA VAL A 189 22.45 30.34 -5.38
C VAL A 189 21.69 30.85 -4.15
N LYS A 190 21.56 32.18 -3.99
CA LYS A 190 20.84 32.78 -2.86
C LYS A 190 19.35 32.45 -2.84
N PRO A 191 18.58 32.63 -3.94
CA PRO A 191 17.20 32.15 -4.04
C PRO A 191 17.03 30.66 -3.74
N LEU A 192 17.93 29.81 -4.26
CA LEU A 192 17.89 28.37 -4.07
C LEU A 192 18.10 27.99 -2.59
N THR A 193 19.13 28.55 -1.94
CA THR A 193 19.38 28.33 -0.51
C THR A 193 18.17 28.77 0.34
N ALA A 194 17.58 29.93 0.02
CA ALA A 194 16.40 30.42 0.74
C ALA A 194 15.17 29.51 0.56
N SER A 195 14.90 29.04 -0.65
CA SER A 195 13.78 28.13 -0.93
C SER A 195 13.96 26.77 -0.23
N ILE A 196 15.18 26.21 -0.25
CA ILE A 196 15.48 24.94 0.46
C ILE A 196 15.30 25.12 1.98
N MET A 197 15.76 26.24 2.55
CA MET A 197 15.57 26.53 3.98
C MET A 197 14.11 26.77 4.37
N ALA A 198 13.33 27.40 3.49
CA ALA A 198 11.91 27.66 3.70
C ALA A 198 11.02 26.43 3.47
N SER A 199 11.57 25.36 2.89
CA SER A 199 10.82 24.12 2.62
C SER A 199 10.37 23.41 3.89
N ASP A 200 9.29 22.63 3.78
CA ASP A 200 8.71 21.82 4.86
C ASP A 200 9.66 20.70 5.34
N TYR A 201 10.83 20.54 4.71
CA TYR A 201 11.80 19.48 5.01
C TYR A 201 12.82 19.87 6.08
N SER A 202 12.79 21.12 6.59
CA SER A 202 13.67 21.59 7.68
C SER A 202 15.16 21.33 7.44
N LEU A 203 15.61 21.54 6.20
CA LEU A 203 16.98 21.30 5.76
C LEU A 203 17.85 22.55 5.91
N THR A 204 19.13 22.35 6.23
CA THR A 204 20.12 23.42 6.36
C THR A 204 21.15 23.35 5.22
N PRO A 205 20.91 23.97 4.06
CA PRO A 205 21.86 24.02 2.95
C PRO A 205 23.13 24.79 3.33
N GLU A 206 24.28 24.22 2.97
CA GLU A 206 25.61 24.82 3.12
C GLU A 206 26.23 25.03 1.73
N VAL A 207 26.67 26.25 1.42
CA VAL A 207 27.37 26.54 0.16
C VAL A 207 28.83 26.10 0.29
N ASP A 208 29.36 25.39 -0.71
CA ASP A 208 30.76 24.99 -0.71
C ASP A 208 31.68 26.21 -0.88
N LYS A 209 32.76 26.27 -0.11
CA LYS A 209 33.74 27.36 -0.16
C LYS A 209 34.59 27.34 -1.43
N ASN A 210 34.74 26.16 -2.05
CA ASN A 210 35.57 26.00 -3.25
C ASN A 210 34.78 26.24 -4.53
N ASN A 211 33.48 25.96 -4.53
CA ASN A 211 32.61 26.07 -5.69
C ASN A 211 31.33 26.85 -5.32
N PRO A 212 31.21 28.12 -5.72
CA PRO A 212 30.09 28.97 -5.30
C PRO A 212 28.74 28.51 -5.88
N MET A 213 28.74 27.71 -6.94
CA MET A 213 27.55 27.13 -7.58
C MET A 213 27.06 25.84 -6.90
N LEU A 214 27.83 25.26 -5.98
CA LEU A 214 27.52 24.00 -5.33
C LEU A 214 26.91 24.22 -3.95
N ILE A 215 25.70 23.68 -3.75
CA ILE A 215 25.00 23.68 -2.47
C ILE A 215 24.95 22.26 -1.93
N LEU A 216 25.45 22.06 -0.72
CA LEU A 216 25.42 20.80 0.02
C LEU A 216 24.23 20.81 0.98
N VAL A 217 23.36 19.81 0.87
CA VAL A 217 22.18 19.68 1.71
C VAL A 217 22.31 18.40 2.56
N PRO A 218 22.58 18.52 3.87
CA PRO A 218 22.59 17.38 4.77
C PRO A 218 21.16 16.91 5.06
N VAL A 219 20.90 15.62 4.84
CA VAL A 219 19.60 15.00 5.10
C VAL A 219 19.62 14.37 6.50
N PRO A 220 18.77 14.84 7.43
CA PRO A 220 18.70 14.27 8.77
C PRO A 220 18.17 12.82 8.73
N PRO A 221 18.53 11.98 9.71
CA PRO A 221 17.98 10.63 9.79
C PRO A 221 16.49 10.67 10.13
N ALA A 222 15.71 9.78 9.50
CA ALA A 222 14.32 9.58 9.88
C ALA A 222 14.22 9.18 11.37
N THR A 223 13.27 9.77 12.09
CA THR A 223 13.01 9.43 13.49
C THR A 223 12.34 8.06 13.62
N ALA A 224 12.35 7.49 14.83
CA ALA A 224 11.69 6.20 15.08
C ALA A 224 10.17 6.27 14.86
N GLU A 225 9.55 7.41 15.18
CA GLU A 225 8.11 7.62 15.02
C GLU A 225 7.70 7.63 13.54
N THR A 226 8.44 8.36 12.69
CA THR A 226 8.16 8.40 11.25
C THR A 226 8.35 7.03 10.60
N ARG A 227 9.35 6.23 11.02
CA ARG A 227 9.52 4.85 10.56
C ARG A 227 8.34 3.95 10.95
N GLN A 228 7.80 4.11 12.16
CA GLN A 228 6.63 3.34 12.61
C GLN A 228 5.37 3.72 11.82
N GLN A 229 5.17 5.00 11.53
CA GLN A 229 4.06 5.48 10.70
C GLN A 229 4.16 4.92 9.27
N ALA A 230 5.34 5.00 8.65
CA ALA A 230 5.60 4.40 7.34
C ALA A 230 5.32 2.88 7.32
N ALA A 231 5.71 2.15 8.36
CA ALA A 231 5.42 0.72 8.46
C ALA A 231 3.90 0.42 8.58
N GLN A 232 3.14 1.28 9.25
CA GLN A 232 1.67 1.15 9.33
C GLN A 232 1.01 1.46 7.98
N GLU A 233 1.48 2.45 7.26
CA GLU A 233 1.00 2.78 5.92
C GLU A 233 1.32 1.69 4.90
N ALA A 234 2.53 1.13 4.95
CA ALA A 234 2.92 -0.01 4.13
C ALA A 234 1.99 -1.21 4.34
N LYS A 235 1.59 -1.49 5.60
CA LYS A 235 0.61 -2.54 5.92
C LYS A 235 -0.75 -2.26 5.28
N LYS A 236 -1.26 -1.03 5.38
CA LYS A 236 -2.51 -0.63 4.72
C LYS A 236 -2.45 -0.83 3.20
N CYS A 237 -1.30 -0.53 2.58
CA CYS A 237 -1.11 -0.74 1.15
C CYS A 237 -1.08 -2.23 0.79
N PHE A 238 -0.43 -3.06 1.60
CA PHE A 238 -0.44 -4.52 1.44
C PHE A 238 -1.85 -5.10 1.54
N ASP A 239 -2.65 -4.70 2.54
CA ASP A 239 -4.01 -5.21 2.70
C ASP A 239 -4.90 -4.86 1.50
N LYS A 240 -4.74 -3.65 0.94
CA LYS A 240 -5.41 -3.23 -0.30
C LYS A 240 -5.00 -4.10 -1.49
N ALA A 241 -3.71 -4.30 -1.72
CA ALA A 241 -3.23 -5.13 -2.83
C ALA A 241 -3.66 -6.60 -2.70
N SER A 242 -3.62 -7.14 -1.48
CA SER A 242 -4.10 -8.49 -1.17
C SER A 242 -5.60 -8.64 -1.44
N LEU A 243 -6.39 -7.61 -1.12
CA LEU A 243 -7.82 -7.58 -1.46
C LEU A 243 -8.04 -7.49 -2.98
N GLU A 244 -7.28 -6.69 -3.71
CA GLU A 244 -7.34 -6.61 -5.18
C GLU A 244 -7.09 -7.98 -5.84
N VAL A 245 -6.06 -8.71 -5.41
CA VAL A 245 -5.79 -10.08 -5.90
C VAL A 245 -6.94 -11.04 -5.59
N ARG A 246 -7.56 -10.92 -4.40
CA ARG A 246 -8.73 -11.75 -4.04
C ARG A 246 -9.94 -11.41 -4.91
N ASN A 247 -10.16 -10.14 -5.22
CA ASN A 247 -11.24 -9.69 -6.09
C ASN A 247 -11.04 -10.22 -7.51
N ALA A 248 -9.82 -10.10 -8.06
CA ALA A 248 -9.47 -10.63 -9.38
C ALA A 248 -9.73 -12.14 -9.49
N ARG A 249 -9.34 -12.92 -8.47
CA ARG A 249 -9.67 -14.36 -8.39
C ARG A 249 -11.19 -14.59 -8.35
N GLY A 250 -11.93 -13.76 -7.61
CA GLY A 250 -13.38 -13.82 -7.55
C GLY A 250 -14.03 -13.55 -8.91
N ASP A 251 -13.51 -12.61 -9.68
CA ASP A 251 -14.02 -12.27 -11.01
C ASP A 251 -13.72 -13.38 -12.04
N ALA A 252 -12.52 -13.96 -11.98
CA ALA A 252 -12.19 -15.16 -12.74
C ALA A 252 -13.13 -16.34 -12.38
N GLN A 253 -13.41 -16.54 -11.09
CA GLN A 253 -14.35 -17.59 -10.65
C GLN A 253 -15.77 -17.34 -11.16
N LYS A 254 -16.24 -16.08 -11.20
CA LYS A 254 -17.54 -15.72 -11.79
C LYS A 254 -17.57 -16.02 -13.30
N ARG A 255 -16.49 -15.76 -14.03
CA ARG A 255 -16.35 -16.11 -15.45
C ARG A 255 -16.49 -17.61 -15.68
N PHE A 256 -15.80 -18.44 -14.88
CA PHE A 256 -15.95 -19.90 -14.94
C PHE A 256 -17.38 -20.38 -14.65
N ARG A 257 -18.05 -19.81 -13.65
CA ARG A 257 -19.47 -20.14 -13.35
C ARG A 257 -20.40 -19.78 -14.51
N ARG A 258 -20.16 -18.66 -15.20
CA ARG A 258 -20.94 -18.28 -16.39
C ARG A 258 -20.75 -19.29 -17.53
N MET A 259 -19.50 -19.72 -17.77
CA MET A 259 -19.22 -20.76 -18.78
C MET A 259 -19.86 -22.11 -18.45
N GLU A 260 -19.92 -22.49 -17.16
CA GLU A 260 -20.60 -23.71 -16.71
C GLU A 260 -22.12 -23.66 -16.97
N LEU A 261 -22.76 -22.53 -16.64
CA LEU A 261 -24.21 -22.34 -16.85
C LEU A 261 -24.58 -22.33 -18.33
N ASN A 262 -23.76 -21.68 -19.15
CA ASN A 262 -23.96 -21.60 -20.60
C ASN A 262 -23.54 -22.89 -21.32
N LYS A 263 -22.95 -23.86 -20.62
CA LYS A 263 -22.46 -25.14 -21.17
C LYS A 263 -21.50 -24.96 -22.35
N LEU A 264 -20.69 -23.91 -22.31
CA LEU A 264 -19.71 -23.60 -23.37
C LEU A 264 -18.53 -24.57 -23.38
N VAL A 265 -18.27 -25.24 -22.25
CA VAL A 265 -17.05 -26.02 -21.99
C VAL A 265 -17.41 -27.34 -21.29
N ILE A 266 -16.63 -28.39 -21.56
CA ILE A 266 -16.76 -29.69 -20.89
C ILE A 266 -16.33 -29.57 -19.42
N GLN A 267 -17.06 -30.24 -18.51
CA GLN A 267 -16.78 -30.17 -17.07
C GLN A 267 -15.33 -30.51 -16.69
N ASP A 268 -14.70 -31.47 -17.38
CA ASP A 268 -13.33 -31.88 -17.06
C ASP A 268 -12.28 -30.86 -17.46
N GLU A 269 -12.52 -30.11 -18.54
CA GLU A 269 -11.66 -28.99 -18.95
C GLU A 269 -11.80 -27.82 -17.97
N LEU A 270 -13.03 -27.53 -17.56
CA LEU A 270 -13.34 -26.50 -16.56
C LEU A 270 -12.66 -26.79 -15.22
N LYS A 271 -12.65 -28.05 -14.76
CA LYS A 271 -11.89 -28.46 -13.56
C LYS A 271 -10.39 -28.21 -13.68
N LYS A 272 -9.79 -28.43 -14.87
CA LYS A 272 -8.37 -28.17 -15.12
C LYS A 272 -8.09 -26.67 -15.14
N ALA A 273 -8.91 -25.89 -15.81
CA ALA A 273 -8.83 -24.44 -15.85
C ALA A 273 -8.94 -23.80 -14.45
N HIS A 274 -9.85 -24.32 -13.60
CA HIS A 274 -9.95 -23.89 -12.20
C HIS A 274 -8.66 -24.11 -11.40
N LYS A 275 -7.98 -25.24 -11.61
CA LYS A 275 -6.68 -25.51 -10.96
C LYS A 275 -5.62 -24.51 -11.42
N GLY A 276 -5.55 -24.24 -12.73
CA GLY A 276 -4.65 -23.24 -13.30
C GLY A 276 -4.86 -21.85 -12.71
N MET A 277 -6.12 -21.40 -12.65
CA MET A 277 -6.51 -20.13 -12.03
C MET A 277 -6.07 -20.04 -10.55
N GLU A 278 -6.30 -21.09 -9.76
CA GLU A 278 -5.91 -21.12 -8.35
C GLU A 278 -4.38 -21.07 -8.18
N ASP A 279 -3.62 -21.71 -9.06
CA ASP A 279 -2.15 -21.67 -9.02
C ASP A 279 -1.61 -20.29 -9.41
N VAL A 280 -2.20 -19.61 -10.40
CA VAL A 280 -1.88 -18.21 -10.74
C VAL A 280 -2.20 -17.28 -9.57
N ALA A 281 -3.37 -17.42 -8.96
CA ALA A 281 -3.77 -16.59 -7.83
C ALA A 281 -2.84 -16.78 -6.61
N LYS A 282 -2.41 -18.01 -6.31
CA LYS A 282 -1.43 -18.28 -5.23
C LYS A 282 -0.09 -17.60 -5.51
N LYS A 283 0.44 -17.73 -6.74
CA LYS A 283 1.68 -17.06 -7.14
C LYS A 283 1.58 -15.55 -6.94
N GLY A 284 0.49 -14.93 -7.39
CA GLY A 284 0.24 -13.50 -7.20
C GLY A 284 0.19 -13.09 -5.72
N GLN A 285 -0.47 -13.88 -4.87
CA GLN A 285 -0.51 -13.62 -3.42
C GLN A 285 0.88 -13.72 -2.77
N ASP A 286 1.69 -14.69 -3.17
CA ASP A 286 3.03 -14.87 -2.63
C ASP A 286 3.99 -13.78 -3.12
N GLU A 287 3.84 -13.29 -4.35
CA GLU A 287 4.57 -12.13 -4.86
C GLU A 287 4.25 -10.86 -4.05
N VAL A 288 2.97 -10.59 -3.80
CA VAL A 288 2.53 -9.45 -2.97
C VAL A 288 3.15 -9.50 -1.57
N LYS A 289 3.18 -10.68 -0.94
CA LYS A 289 3.84 -10.88 0.37
C LYS A 289 5.35 -10.63 0.29
N LYS A 290 6.04 -11.20 -0.69
CA LYS A 290 7.50 -11.03 -0.88
C LYS A 290 7.87 -9.56 -1.04
N VAL A 291 7.12 -8.81 -1.86
CA VAL A 291 7.34 -7.38 -2.08
C VAL A 291 7.17 -6.60 -0.77
N PHE A 292 6.13 -6.91 -0.01
CA PHE A 292 5.87 -6.28 1.28
C PHE A 292 6.94 -6.59 2.33
N ASP A 293 7.36 -7.85 2.48
CA ASP A 293 8.39 -8.25 3.44
C ASP A 293 9.74 -7.60 3.12
N ASN A 294 10.08 -7.48 1.83
CA ASN A 294 11.27 -6.75 1.39
C ASN A 294 11.19 -5.27 1.76
N ALA A 295 10.03 -4.63 1.54
CA ALA A 295 9.84 -3.23 1.90
C ALA A 295 9.92 -3.01 3.43
N LEU A 296 9.32 -3.89 4.25
CA LEU A 296 9.43 -3.81 5.70
C LEU A 296 10.88 -3.88 6.20
N LYS A 297 11.70 -4.77 5.62
CA LYS A 297 13.13 -4.83 5.95
C LYS A 297 13.84 -3.53 5.63
N THR A 298 13.56 -2.91 4.48
CA THR A 298 14.17 -1.63 4.11
C THR A 298 13.72 -0.46 4.98
N LEU A 299 12.50 -0.49 5.52
CA LEU A 299 11.98 0.56 6.42
C LEU A 299 12.55 0.47 7.83
N GLN A 300 12.95 -0.73 8.25
CA GLN A 300 13.50 -1.00 9.58
C GLN A 300 15.02 -0.81 9.67
N GLN A 301 15.71 -0.77 8.51
CA GLN A 301 17.14 -0.48 8.38
C GLN A 301 17.42 1.03 8.44
#